data_AF-A0AA35SKC2-F1
#
_entry.id   AF-A0AA35SKC2-F1
#
_cell.length_a   1.000
_cell.length_b   1.000
_cell.length_c   1.000
_cell.angle_alpha   90.00
_cell.angle_beta   90.00
_cell.angle_gamma   90.00
#
_symmetry.space_group_name_H-M   'P 1'
#
loop_
_entity.id
_entity.type
_entity.pdbx_description
1 polymer ?
#
loop_
_entity_poly.entity_id
_entity_poly.type
_entity_poly.pdbx_seq_one_letter_code
_entity_poly.pdbx_strand_id
1 'polypeptide(L)' 'MKVNAKSIMGIMMLAASRGTQLMIRAEGTDEEEAVEALSKLVESGFDETD' A
#
# COMPACT_ATOMS: atom_id res chain seq x y z
N MET A 1 -7.34 -5.47 9.27
CA MET A 1 -8.50 -5.15 8.42
C MET A 1 -8.07 -5.21 6.96
N LYS A 2 -8.93 -5.65 6.03
CA LYS A 2 -8.66 -5.61 4.58
C LYS A 2 -9.47 -4.47 3.96
N VAL A 3 -8.86 -3.68 3.08
CA VAL A 3 -9.51 -2.58 2.36
C VAL A 3 -9.13 -2.63 0.88
N ASN A 4 -9.87 -1.91 0.04
CA ASN A 4 -9.51 -1.75 -1.38
C ASN A 4 -8.43 -0.67 -1.52
N ALA A 5 -7.24 -1.04 -2.01
CA ALA A 5 -6.12 -0.14 -2.18
C ALA A 5 -6.35 0.98 -3.22
N LYS A 6 -7.35 0.84 -4.10
CA LYS A 6 -7.75 1.86 -5.08
C LYS A 6 -8.83 2.81 -4.55
N SER A 7 -9.30 2.62 -3.31
CA SER A 7 -10.29 3.47 -2.66
C SER A 7 -9.65 4.33 -1.58
N ILE A 8 -9.60 5.64 -1.80
CA ILE A 8 -9.06 6.60 -0.82
C ILE A 8 -9.80 6.52 0.52
N MET A 9 -11.13 6.35 0.50
CA MET A 9 -11.92 6.22 1.72
C MET A 9 -11.54 4.96 2.50
N GLY A 10 -11.33 3.83 1.82
CA GLY A 10 -10.90 2.59 2.45
C GLY A 10 -9.52 2.71 3.09
N ILE A 11 -8.58 3.36 2.41
CA ILE A 11 -7.23 3.60 2.93
C ILE A 11 -7.25 4.53 4.16
N MET A 12 -8.02 5.62 4.11
CA MET A 12 -8.17 6.52 5.27
C MET A 12 -8.77 5.80 6.48
N MET A 13 -9.74 4.89 6.26
CA MET A 13 -10.34 4.08 7.34
C MET A 13 -9.41 2.99 7.87
N LEU A 14 -8.48 2.48 7.06
CA LEU A 14 -7.47 1.53 7.53
C LEU A 14 -6.59 2.16 8.62
N ALA A 15 -6.38 3.49 8.54
CA ALA A 15 -5.68 4.29 9.55
C ALA A 15 -4.33 3.67 9.99
N ALA A 16 -3.59 3.11 9.03
CA ALA A 16 -2.30 2.49 9.29
C ALA A 16 -1.25 3.57 9.60
N SER A 17 -0.70 3.56 10.81
CA SER A 17 0.38 4.45 11.21
C SER A 17 1.74 3.91 10.81
N ARG A 18 2.77 4.76 10.79
CA ARG A 18 4.17 4.33 10.62
C ARG A 18 4.52 3.19 11.58
N GLY A 19 5.21 2.17 11.07
CA GLY A 19 5.55 0.95 11.81
C GLY A 19 4.47 -0.15 11.76
N THR A 20 3.30 0.12 11.17
CA THR A 20 2.29 -0.92 10.92
C THR A 20 2.78 -1.90 9.85
N GLN A 21 2.67 -3.20 10.10
CA GLN A 21 2.89 -4.21 9.06
C GLN A 21 1.68 -4.28 8.13
N LEU A 22 1.94 -4.15 6.82
CA LEU A 22 0.94 -4.23 5.77
C LEU A 22 1.15 -5.47 4.91
N MET A 23 0.06 -6.00 4.37
CA MET A 23 0.09 -7.05 3.37
C MET A 23 -0.64 -6.55 2.13
N ILE A 24 0.07 -6.44 1.02
CA ILE A 24 -0.46 -6.01 -0.27
C ILE A 24 -0.77 -7.26 -1.11
N ARG A 25 -1.92 -7.28 -1.77
CA ARG A 25 -2.33 -8.35 -2.69
C ARG A 25 -2.96 -7.72 -3.92
N ALA A 26 -2.56 -8.17 -5.10
CA ALA A 26 -3.14 -7.82 -6.37
C ALA A 26 -3.48 -9.10 -7.16
N GLU A 27 -4.43 -9.01 -8.06
CA GLU A 27 -4.83 -10.07 -8.99
C GLU A 27 -5.04 -9.40 -10.35
N GLY A 28 -4.34 -9.86 -11.39
CA GLY A 28 -4.39 -9.23 -12.71
C GLY A 28 -3.13 -9.47 -13.55
N THR A 29 -3.13 -8.94 -14.77
CA THR A 29 -2.02 -9.08 -15.71
C THR A 29 -0.73 -8.38 -15.27
N ASP A 30 -0.85 -7.43 -14.34
CA ASP A 30 0.21 -6.58 -13.79
C ASP A 30 0.41 -6.82 -12.27
N GLU A 31 -0.08 -7.94 -11.72
CA GLU A 31 -0.15 -8.16 -10.27
C GLU A 31 1.22 -8.12 -9.58
N GLU A 32 2.25 -8.72 -10.19
CA GLU A 32 3.61 -8.73 -9.64
C GLU A 32 4.20 -7.32 -9.62
N GLU A 33 4.10 -6.60 -10.75
CA GLU A 33 4.60 -5.23 -10.88
C GLU A 33 3.88 -4.27 -9.92
N ALA A 34 2.56 -4.39 -9.79
CA ALA A 34 1.76 -3.57 -8.89
C ALA A 34 2.13 -3.81 -7.42
N VAL A 35 2.30 -5.06 -7.00
CA VAL A 35 2.72 -5.38 -5.63
C VAL A 35 4.13 -4.87 -5.37
N GLU A 36 5.07 -5.05 -6.30
CA GLU A 36 6.45 -4.61 -6.15
C GLU A 36 6.54 -3.08 -6.06
N ALA A 37 5.87 -2.36 -6.97
CA ALA A 37 5.88 -0.89 -6.99
C ALA A 37 5.27 -0.29 -5.71
N LEU A 38 4.13 -0.82 -5.26
CA LEU A 38 3.47 -0.34 -4.03
C LEU A 38 4.28 -0.68 -2.78
N SER A 39 4.91 -1.85 -2.73
CA SER A 39 5.76 -2.23 -1.58
C SER A 39 6.96 -1.30 -1.50
N LYS A 40 7.65 -1.06 -2.63
CA LYS A 40 8.79 -0.13 -2.70
C LYS A 40 8.42 1.28 -2.26
N LEU A 41 7.27 1.80 -2.70
CA LEU A 41 6.81 3.14 -2.32
C LEU A 41 6.59 3.27 -0.80
N VAL A 42 5.99 2.27 -0.16
CA VAL A 42 5.77 2.29 1.29
C VAL A 42 7.09 2.11 2.04
N GLU A 43 7.97 1.24 1.56
CA GLU A 43 9.30 1.01 2.15
C GLU A 43 10.23 2.23 2.00
N SER A 44 10.11 2.99 0.91
CA SER A 44 10.85 4.25 0.71
C SER A 44 10.29 5.41 1.52
N GLY A 45 9.19 5.20 2.27
CA GLY A 45 8.55 6.26 3.05
C GLY A 45 7.88 7.32 2.17
N PHE A 46 7.28 6.92 1.05
CA PHE A 46 6.60 7.81 0.10
C PHE A 46 7.52 8.90 -0.51
N ASP A 47 8.83 8.65 -0.51
CA ASP A 47 9.87 9.58 -0.94
C ASP A 47 9.82 10.94 -0.22
N GLU A 48 9.24 10.97 0.97
CA GLU A 48 9.19 12.15 1.82
C GLU A 48 10.59 12.40 2.39
N THR A 49 11.18 13.55 2.06
CA THR A 49 12.35 14.06 2.80
C THR A 49 11.84 14.65 4.11
N ASP A 50 12.17 14.00 5.24
CA ASP A 50 11.91 14.51 6.59
C ASP A 50 12.31 16.00 6.77
#